data_AF-A0A7Y8Q2M4-F1
#
_entry.id   AF-A0A7Y8Q2M4-F1
#
_cell.length_a   1.000
_cell.length_b   1.000
_cell.length_c   1.000
_cell.angle_alpha   90.00
_cell.angle_beta   90.00
_cell.angle_gamma   90.00
#
_symmetry.space_group_name_H-M   'P 1'
#
loop_
_entity.id
_entity.type
_entity.pdbx_description
1 polymer ?
#
loop_
_entity_poly.entity_id
_entity_poly.type
_entity_poly.pdbx_seq_one_letter_code
_entity_poly.pdbx_strand_id
1 'polypeptide(L)'
;MEDQNSSQTAGFIFVRHIRACGMCTLGAKRFFMNYGLSSTEVQEFYKNGMSFEKFNELFGHDPMAQQVIRKAQDEEKEINGRL
;
A
#
# COMPACT_ATOMS: atom_id res chain seq x y z
N MET A 1 20.38 18.15 8.39
CA MET A 1 19.91 17.12 7.46
C MET A 1 18.44 17.39 7.27
N GLU A 2 18.06 17.80 6.07
CA GLU A 2 16.70 18.20 5.75
C GLU A 2 15.78 16.97 5.77
N ASP A 3 14.69 17.05 6.53
CA ASP A 3 13.60 16.07 6.56
C ASP A 3 12.87 16.04 5.21
N GLN A 4 13.46 15.34 4.23
CA GLN A 4 12.88 15.15 2.89
C GLN A 4 11.92 13.95 2.79
N ASN A 5 11.46 13.36 3.90
CA ASN A 5 10.75 12.07 3.84
C ASN A 5 9.22 12.16 3.89
N SER A 6 8.66 13.36 4.08
CA SER A 6 7.24 13.48 4.42
C SER A 6 6.30 13.73 3.23
N SER A 7 6.83 14.10 2.05
CA SER A 7 5.98 14.59 0.94
C SER A 7 5.86 13.63 -0.27
N GLN A 8 6.59 12.51 -0.30
CA GLN A 8 6.69 11.66 -1.49
C GLN A 8 5.85 10.38 -1.47
N THR A 9 5.10 10.11 -0.39
CA THR A 9 4.28 8.88 -0.28
C THR A 9 2.81 9.06 -0.63
N ALA A 10 2.37 10.28 -0.95
CA ALA A 10 1.00 10.57 -1.40
C ALA A 10 0.69 9.79 -2.68
N GLY A 11 -0.49 9.18 -2.77
CA GLY A 11 -0.88 8.42 -3.95
C GLY A 11 -0.43 6.95 -4.02
N PHE A 12 0.30 6.44 -3.01
CA PHE A 12 0.88 5.09 -3.03
C PHE A 12 0.44 4.21 -1.84
N ILE A 13 0.23 2.93 -2.13
CA ILE A 13 0.13 1.85 -1.15
C ILE A 13 1.50 1.25 -0.89
N PHE A 14 1.87 1.16 0.38
CA PHE A 14 3.07 0.48 0.84
C PHE A 14 2.73 -0.71 1.72
N VAL A 15 3.69 -1.62 1.89
CA VAL A 15 3.55 -2.79 2.77
C VAL A 15 3.16 -2.41 4.21
N ARG A 16 3.53 -1.21 4.68
CA ARG A 16 3.13 -0.71 6.01
C ARG A 16 1.61 -0.53 6.14
N HIS A 17 0.92 -0.10 5.09
CA HIS A 17 -0.54 0.06 5.09
C HIS A 17 -1.24 -1.30 5.21
N ILE A 18 -0.67 -2.33 4.57
CA ILE A 18 -1.17 -3.72 4.68
C ILE A 18 -0.98 -4.25 6.09
N ARG A 19 0.21 -4.04 6.67
CA ARG A 19 0.50 -4.43 8.05
C ARG A 19 -0.40 -3.73 9.06
N ALA A 20 -0.73 -2.47 8.83
CA ALA A 20 -1.66 -1.71 9.66
C ALA A 20 -3.09 -2.30 9.63
N CYS A 21 -3.46 -3.04 8.58
CA CYS A 21 -4.74 -3.74 8.48
C CYS A 21 -4.71 -5.18 9.03
N GLY A 22 -3.68 -5.55 9.82
CA GLY A 22 -3.52 -6.91 10.38
C GLY A 22 -2.89 -7.92 9.41
N MET A 23 -2.55 -7.46 8.22
CA MET A 23 -1.79 -8.12 7.14
C MET A 23 -0.36 -8.54 7.50
N CYS A 24 -0.05 -9.79 7.86
CA CYS A 24 1.37 -10.19 7.93
C CYS A 24 2.00 -10.27 6.52
N THR A 25 3.30 -9.97 6.37
CA THR A 25 3.98 -9.92 5.07
C THR A 25 3.93 -11.25 4.30
N LEU A 26 3.92 -12.38 4.99
CA LEU A 26 3.76 -13.69 4.35
C LEU A 26 2.34 -13.88 3.81
N GLY A 27 1.33 -13.43 4.56
CA GLY A 27 -0.07 -13.45 4.14
C GLY A 27 -0.31 -12.54 2.93
N ALA A 28 0.25 -11.33 2.96
CA ALA A 28 0.20 -10.38 1.85
C ALA A 28 0.85 -10.96 0.58
N LYS A 29 2.00 -11.63 0.70
CA LYS A 29 2.68 -12.26 -0.43
C LYS A 29 1.77 -13.31 -1.09
N ARG A 30 1.16 -14.18 -0.27
CA ARG A 30 0.24 -15.21 -0.79
C ARG A 30 -0.98 -14.59 -1.45
N PHE A 31 -1.57 -13.57 -0.83
CA PHE A 31 -2.69 -12.82 -1.38
C PHE A 31 -2.34 -12.28 -2.77
N PHE A 32 -1.24 -11.55 -2.91
CA PHE A 32 -0.82 -10.98 -4.18
C PHE A 32 -0.56 -12.02 -5.27
N MET A 33 0.10 -13.12 -4.91
CA MET A 33 0.37 -14.19 -5.87
C MET A 33 -0.91 -14.90 -6.32
N ASN A 34 -1.91 -15.04 -5.45
CA ASN A 34 -3.21 -15.60 -5.81
C ASN A 34 -3.99 -14.72 -6.80
N TYR A 35 -3.75 -13.41 -6.76
CA TYR A 35 -4.32 -12.43 -7.67
C TYR A 35 -3.49 -12.21 -8.94
N GLY A 36 -2.48 -13.05 -9.18
CA GLY A 36 -1.75 -13.09 -10.44
C GLY A 36 -0.45 -12.27 -10.47
N LEU A 37 -0.03 -11.67 -9.34
CA LEU A 37 1.28 -11.03 -9.30
C LEU A 37 2.38 -12.09 -9.28
N SER A 38 3.38 -11.88 -10.12
CA SER A 38 4.62 -12.65 -10.08
C SER A 38 5.40 -12.37 -8.78
N SER A 39 6.28 -13.30 -8.41
CA SER A 39 7.13 -13.08 -7.23
C SER A 39 8.00 -11.82 -7.36
N THR A 40 8.39 -11.44 -8.58
CA THR A 40 9.16 -10.23 -8.85
C THR A 40 8.32 -8.98 -8.60
N GLU A 41 7.07 -8.95 -9.05
CA GLU A 41 6.17 -7.82 -8.80
C GLU A 41 5.82 -7.65 -7.33
N VAL A 42 5.70 -8.76 -6.58
CA VAL A 42 5.52 -8.68 -5.11
C VAL A 42 6.76 -8.11 -4.43
N GLN A 43 7.96 -8.48 -4.86
CA GLN A 43 9.19 -7.89 -4.33
C GLN A 43 9.29 -6.41 -4.65
N GLU A 44 8.94 -6.02 -5.88
CA GLU A 44 8.92 -4.63 -6.32
C GLU A 44 7.93 -3.80 -5.49
N PHE A 45 6.72 -4.33 -5.25
CA PHE A 45 5.75 -3.72 -4.36
C PHE A 45 6.28 -3.54 -2.93
N TYR A 46 6.98 -4.54 -2.37
CA TYR A 46 7.54 -4.41 -1.02
C TYR A 46 8.66 -3.38 -0.92
N LYS A 47 9.38 -3.13 -2.01
CA LYS A 47 10.47 -2.16 -2.06
C LYS A 47 9.97 -0.74 -2.31
N ASN A 48 9.09 -0.58 -3.30
CA ASN A 48 8.74 0.72 -3.89
C ASN A 48 7.26 1.10 -3.67
N GLY A 49 6.44 0.19 -3.15
CA GLY A 49 4.99 0.38 -3.09
C GLY A 49 4.32 0.22 -4.45
N MET A 50 3.05 0.60 -4.53
CA MET A 50 2.23 0.58 -5.74
C MET A 50 1.25 1.74 -5.71
N SER A 51 0.99 2.40 -6.83
CA SER A 51 0.02 3.50 -6.87
C SER A 51 -1.39 3.03 -6.46
N PHE A 52 -2.20 3.94 -5.91
CA PHE A 52 -3.59 3.64 -5.57
C PHE A 52 -4.37 3.10 -6.76
N GLU A 53 -4.21 3.71 -7.93
CA GLU A 53 -4.89 3.32 -9.16
C GLU A 53 -4.60 1.86 -9.50
N LYS A 54 -3.32 1.50 -9.64
CA LYS A 54 -2.90 0.13 -9.94
C LYS A 54 -3.33 -0.86 -8.84
N PHE A 55 -3.23 -0.47 -7.58
CA PHE A 55 -3.65 -1.32 -6.47
C PHE A 55 -5.17 -1.55 -6.47
N ASN A 56 -5.96 -0.52 -6.78
CA ASN A 56 -7.41 -0.61 -6.87
C ASN A 56 -7.87 -1.39 -8.12
N GLU A 57 -7.19 -1.26 -9.24
CA GLU A 57 -7.45 -2.09 -10.44
C GLU A 57 -7.24 -3.57 -10.15
N LEU A 58 -6.14 -3.92 -9.46
CA LEU A 58 -5.78 -5.31 -9.19
C LEU A 58 -6.59 -5.93 -8.04
N PHE A 59 -6.82 -5.16 -6.97
CA PHE A 59 -7.36 -5.69 -5.71
C PHE A 59 -8.61 -4.97 -5.21
N GLY A 60 -9.08 -3.92 -5.88
CA GLY A 60 -10.16 -3.06 -5.35
C GLY A 60 -11.51 -3.77 -5.14
N HIS A 61 -11.70 -4.97 -5.68
CA HIS A 61 -12.88 -5.79 -5.40
C HIS A 61 -12.78 -6.55 -4.06
N ASP A 62 -11.59 -6.66 -3.46
CA ASP A 62 -11.37 -7.34 -2.19
C ASP A 62 -11.66 -6.41 -0.99
N PRO A 63 -12.47 -6.83 -0.01
CA PRO A 63 -12.81 -6.01 1.15
C PRO A 63 -11.62 -5.60 2.02
N MET A 64 -10.56 -6.40 2.07
CA MET A 64 -9.35 -6.08 2.83
C MET A 64 -8.47 -5.10 2.05
N ALA A 65 -8.35 -5.25 0.72
CA ALA A 65 -7.69 -4.26 -0.12
C ALA A 65 -8.34 -2.87 -0.01
N GLN A 66 -9.68 -2.81 0.08
CA GLN A 66 -10.39 -1.55 0.32
C GLN A 66 -10.06 -0.91 1.69
N GLN A 67 -9.84 -1.73 2.72
CA GLN A 67 -9.36 -1.21 4.02
C GLN A 67 -7.94 -0.65 3.92
N VAL A 68 -7.06 -1.31 3.17
CA VAL A 68 -5.69 -0.83 2.91
C VAL A 68 -5.71 0.52 2.17
N ILE A 69 -6.59 0.67 1.17
CA ILE A 69 -6.77 1.93 0.44
C ILE A 69 -7.21 3.04 1.38
N ARG A 70 -8.26 2.82 2.18
CA ARG A 70 -8.74 3.81 3.16
C ARG A 70 -7.65 4.20 4.14
N LYS A 71 -6.91 3.22 4.67
CA LYS A 71 -5.84 3.47 5.65
C LYS A 71 -4.74 4.37 5.07
N ALA A 72 -4.34 4.12 3.83
CA ALA A 72 -3.35 4.94 3.16
C ALA A 72 -3.87 6.36 2.86
N GLN A 73 -5.14 6.52 2.50
CA GLN A 73 -5.77 7.82 2.30
C GLN A 73 -5.90 8.62 3.60
N ASP A 74 -6.19 7.95 4.72
CA ASP A 74 -6.26 8.59 6.03
C ASP A 74 -4.87 9.06 6.49
N GLU A 75 -3.84 8.24 6.30
CA GLU A 75 -2.44 8.61 6.56
C GLU A 75 -2.02 9.83 5.72
N GLU A 76 -2.40 9.87 4.44
CA GLU A 76 -2.16 11.03 3.57
C GLU A 76 -2.85 12.30 4.06
N LYS A 77 -4.10 12.20 4.54
CA LYS A 77 -4.83 13.35 5.12
C LYS A 77 -4.22 13.83 6.43
N GLU A 78 -3.74 12.92 7.28
CA GLU A 78 -3.08 13.29 8.54
C GLU A 78 -1.76 14.03 8.30
N ILE A 79 -1.02 13.65 7.25
CA ILE A 79 0.22 14.33 6.84
C ILE A 79 -0.11 15.72 6.29
N ASN A 80 -1.10 15.82 5.39
CA ASN A 80 -1.45 17.08 4.72
C ASN A 80 -2.24 18.05 5.60
N GLY A 81 -2.95 17.57 6.62
CA GLY A 81 -3.75 18.37 7.56
C GLY A 81 -2.99 18.87 8.80
N ARG A 82 -1.70 18.55 8.93
CA ARG A 82 -0.82 19.01 10.02
C ARG A 82 0.04 20.24 9.64
N LEU A 83 -0.31 20.95 8.57
CA LEU A 83 0.31 22.20 8.14
C LEU A 83 -0.44 23.43 8.67
#